data_AF-A0A2W3ZDP2-F1
#
_entry.id   AF-A0A2W3ZDP2-F1
#
_cell.length_a   1.000
_cell.length_b   1.000
_cell.length_c   1.000
_cell.angle_alpha   90.00
_cell.angle_beta   90.00
_cell.angle_gamma   90.00
#
_symmetry.space_group_name_H-M   'P 1'
#
loop_
_entity.id
_entity.type
_entity.pdbx_description
1 polymer ?
#
loop_
_entity_poly.entity_id
_entity_poly.type
_entity_poly.pdbx_seq_one_letter_code
_entity_poly.pdbx_strand_id
1 'polypeptide(L)'
;MKVTKFGGSSLASATQLEKVLHIVKEDVSRKFIVVSAPGKRSSEDIKVTDMLISYYQAYINNENTTEIVAKIVARYEAILDELTLTKDVLTDIQHAIQHLATLEKEHNPHLLDAFLASGEDNNAKLVAAFFQQRGLNARYTNPLDLGIIVSDEPGNARILPSSLNKIYQFATTEEILVIPGFFGFTETGDICTFSRGGSDISGSIVAAGVKADIYENFTDVDGIFVAHPGIIHEPKTIKELTYREMRELAYAGFAVLHDEALMPAYRANIPVVIKNTNNPEHPGTLITTSRTVKHDPVVGIASDQGFASIYISKYLMNRELGFGRRLLQILEELGLSYEHMPSGIDDISIILREGQLTIEIEKELMTRLEQELEPDELRITHGLSMLMVVGEGMRQRIGVMADSTAALAFNKINLEMINQGSSEVSIMFGIREDQEQKAIQALYQTFFKS
;
A
#
# COMPACT_ATOMS: atom_id res chain seq x y z
N MET A 1 -9.12 -4.48 -23.00
CA MET A 1 -8.27 -5.43 -22.26
C MET A 1 -8.10 -4.94 -20.83
N LYS A 2 -8.32 -5.81 -19.85
CA LYS A 2 -8.23 -5.50 -18.42
C LYS A 2 -7.18 -6.35 -17.72
N VAL A 3 -6.54 -5.73 -16.73
CA VAL A 3 -5.80 -6.45 -15.69
C VAL A 3 -6.64 -6.44 -14.43
N THR A 4 -6.70 -7.58 -13.74
CA THR A 4 -7.50 -7.74 -12.54
C THR A 4 -6.62 -8.33 -11.45
N LYS A 5 -6.55 -7.67 -10.30
CA LYS A 5 -5.83 -8.18 -9.12
C LYS A 5 -6.80 -8.58 -8.03
N PHE A 6 -6.56 -9.73 -7.40
CA PHE A 6 -7.31 -10.19 -6.23
C PHE A 6 -6.41 -10.24 -5.01
N GLY A 7 -6.81 -9.54 -3.94
CA GLY A 7 -6.11 -9.57 -2.66
C GLY A 7 -6.28 -10.89 -1.90
N GLY A 8 -5.48 -11.11 -0.86
CA GLY A 8 -5.48 -12.38 -0.11
C GLY A 8 -6.83 -12.74 0.51
N SER A 9 -7.64 -11.78 0.96
CA SER A 9 -9.00 -12.04 1.47
C SER A 9 -9.95 -12.57 0.40
N SER A 10 -9.75 -12.17 -0.86
CA SER A 10 -10.48 -12.67 -2.03
C SER A 10 -10.06 -14.07 -2.47
N LEU A 11 -9.00 -14.62 -1.87
CA LEU A 11 -8.38 -15.88 -2.24
C LEU A 11 -8.21 -16.81 -1.02
N ALA A 12 -8.90 -16.50 0.09
CA ALA A 12 -8.69 -17.18 1.37
C ALA A 12 -9.33 -18.58 1.46
N SER A 13 -10.31 -18.89 0.61
CA SER A 13 -11.07 -20.14 0.64
C SER A 13 -11.64 -20.51 -0.73
N ALA A 14 -12.11 -21.76 -0.87
CA ALA A 14 -12.80 -22.23 -2.07
C ALA A 14 -14.02 -21.36 -2.42
N THR A 15 -14.80 -20.95 -1.41
CA THR A 15 -15.97 -20.08 -1.61
C THR A 15 -15.58 -18.72 -2.22
N GLN A 16 -14.44 -18.16 -1.80
CA GLN A 16 -13.94 -16.90 -2.36
C GLN A 16 -13.42 -17.11 -3.79
N LEU A 17 -12.75 -18.23 -4.06
CA LEU A 17 -12.29 -18.55 -5.42
C LEU A 17 -13.45 -18.73 -6.40
N GLU A 18 -14.58 -19.31 -6.00
CA GLU A 18 -15.78 -19.38 -6.84
C GLU A 18 -16.32 -17.98 -7.21
N LYS A 19 -16.28 -17.02 -6.28
CA LYS A 19 -16.63 -15.61 -6.58
C LYS A 19 -15.64 -15.00 -7.57
N VAL A 20 -14.34 -15.23 -7.36
CA VAL A 20 -13.28 -14.77 -8.27
C VAL A 20 -13.48 -15.33 -9.68
N LEU A 21 -13.78 -16.62 -9.80
CA LEU A 21 -14.10 -17.26 -11.08
C LEU A 21 -15.32 -16.62 -11.75
N HIS A 22 -16.38 -16.35 -10.98
CA HIS A 22 -17.57 -15.69 -11.51
C HIS A 22 -17.25 -14.31 -12.05
N ILE A 23 -16.54 -13.48 -11.27
CA ILE A 23 -16.06 -12.17 -11.69
C ILE A 23 -15.25 -12.29 -12.99
N VAL A 24 -14.27 -13.19 -13.07
CA VAL A 24 -13.47 -13.33 -14.30
C VAL A 24 -14.32 -13.77 -15.50
N LYS A 25 -15.34 -14.62 -15.30
CA LYS A 25 -16.26 -15.07 -16.35
C LYS A 25 -17.20 -13.99 -16.89
N GLU A 26 -17.61 -13.04 -16.06
CA GLU A 26 -18.55 -11.98 -16.43
C GLU A 26 -17.99 -11.02 -17.48
N ASP A 27 -16.67 -10.89 -17.58
CA ASP A 27 -16.03 -9.98 -18.52
C ASP A 27 -14.84 -10.63 -19.22
N VAL A 28 -15.06 -11.02 -20.47
CA VAL A 28 -14.06 -11.68 -21.34
C VAL A 28 -12.81 -10.84 -21.59
N SER A 29 -12.83 -9.54 -21.30
CA SER A 29 -11.67 -8.66 -21.44
C SER A 29 -10.69 -8.76 -20.26
N ARG A 30 -11.06 -9.45 -19.17
CA ARG A 30 -10.18 -9.79 -18.02
C ARG A 30 -9.23 -10.92 -18.42
N LYS A 31 -8.11 -10.55 -19.05
CA LYS A 31 -7.11 -11.50 -19.59
C LYS A 31 -5.91 -11.73 -18.66
N PHE A 32 -5.61 -10.79 -17.77
CA PHE A 32 -4.46 -10.88 -16.87
C PHE A 32 -4.93 -10.83 -15.43
N ILE A 33 -4.75 -11.94 -14.70
CA ILE A 33 -5.25 -12.12 -13.35
C ILE A 33 -4.06 -12.21 -12.40
N VAL A 34 -3.83 -11.16 -11.63
CA VAL A 34 -2.78 -11.10 -10.61
C VAL A 34 -3.35 -11.55 -9.27
N VAL A 35 -2.67 -12.49 -8.60
CA VAL A 35 -3.16 -13.08 -7.35
C VAL A 35 -2.16 -12.93 -6.21
N SER A 36 -2.68 -12.61 -5.01
CA SER A 36 -1.92 -12.67 -3.76
C SER A 36 -1.89 -14.09 -3.18
N ALA A 37 -1.06 -14.34 -2.17
CA ALA A 37 -1.16 -15.55 -1.35
C ALA A 37 -2.51 -15.63 -0.61
N PRO A 38 -2.97 -16.83 -0.18
CA PRO A 38 -4.22 -16.98 0.57
C PRO A 38 -4.18 -16.17 1.88
N GLY A 39 -5.15 -15.27 2.04
CA GLY A 39 -5.35 -14.48 3.24
C GLY A 39 -6.01 -15.27 4.37
N LYS A 40 -6.43 -14.58 5.43
CA LYS A 40 -7.13 -15.19 6.58
C LYS A 40 -8.56 -15.59 6.21
N ARG A 41 -9.04 -16.72 6.74
CA ARG A 41 -10.44 -17.16 6.65
C ARG A 41 -11.31 -16.62 7.78
N SER A 42 -10.71 -16.38 8.95
CA SER A 42 -11.33 -15.76 10.13
C SER A 42 -10.32 -14.85 10.84
N SER A 43 -10.76 -14.11 11.87
CA SER A 43 -9.91 -13.22 12.67
C SER A 43 -8.72 -13.94 13.32
N GLU A 44 -8.94 -15.18 13.77
CA GLU A 44 -7.99 -16.03 14.51
C GLU A 44 -7.07 -16.85 13.59
N ASP A 45 -7.37 -16.88 12.29
CA ASP A 45 -6.61 -17.65 11.30
C ASP A 45 -5.30 -16.94 10.94
N ILE A 46 -4.30 -17.72 10.52
CA ILE A 46 -2.96 -17.22 10.17
C ILE A 46 -2.85 -17.14 8.64
N LYS A 47 -2.26 -16.06 8.12
CA LYS A 47 -2.03 -15.94 6.67
C LYS A 47 -0.93 -16.89 6.23
N VAL A 48 -0.97 -17.34 4.97
CA VAL A 48 0.09 -18.18 4.41
C VAL A 48 1.44 -17.45 4.44
N THR A 49 1.47 -16.17 4.12
CA THR A 49 2.68 -15.34 4.20
C THR A 49 3.29 -15.32 5.60
N ASP A 50 2.46 -15.20 6.65
CA ASP A 50 2.95 -15.21 8.04
C ASP A 50 3.52 -16.59 8.41
N MET A 51 2.90 -17.68 7.95
CA MET A 51 3.44 -19.04 8.13
C MET A 51 4.77 -19.24 7.38
N LEU A 52 4.94 -18.62 6.20
CA LEU A 52 6.19 -18.65 5.44
C LEU A 52 7.31 -17.87 6.14
N ILE A 53 6.99 -16.74 6.80
CA ILE A 53 7.94 -16.03 7.65
C ILE A 53 8.37 -16.91 8.82
N SER A 54 7.43 -17.56 9.51
CA SER A 54 7.77 -18.50 10.59
C SER A 54 8.61 -19.68 10.08
N TYR A 55 8.33 -20.17 8.87
CA TYR A 55 9.11 -21.23 8.23
C TYR A 55 10.54 -20.78 7.96
N TYR A 56 10.73 -19.58 7.39
CA TYR A 56 12.05 -18.99 7.16
C TYR A 56 12.85 -18.85 8.47
N GLN A 57 12.23 -18.32 9.52
CA GLN A 57 12.85 -18.14 10.84
C GLN A 57 13.31 -19.49 11.43
N ALA A 58 12.42 -20.48 11.45
CA ALA A 58 12.75 -21.83 11.92
C ALA A 58 13.87 -22.46 11.07
N TYR A 59 13.85 -22.26 9.76
CA TYR A 59 14.88 -22.78 8.86
C TYR A 59 16.25 -22.15 9.14
N ILE A 60 16.34 -20.82 9.26
CA ILE A 60 17.58 -20.12 9.60
C ILE A 60 18.12 -20.55 10.97
N ASN A 61 17.23 -20.78 11.94
CA ASN A 61 17.60 -21.22 13.29
C ASN A 61 17.94 -22.72 13.39
N ASN A 62 17.88 -23.48 12.29
CA ASN A 62 18.06 -24.94 12.26
C ASN A 62 17.05 -25.70 13.14
N GLU A 63 15.84 -25.16 13.28
CA GLU A 63 14.74 -25.78 14.01
C GLU A 63 13.98 -26.79 13.12
N ASN A 64 13.13 -27.62 13.73
CA ASN A 64 12.30 -28.56 12.99
C ASN A 64 11.17 -27.82 12.25
N THR A 65 11.17 -27.90 10.92
CA THR A 65 10.19 -27.20 10.06
C THR A 65 9.01 -28.07 9.63
N THR A 66 8.98 -29.35 10.01
CA THR A 66 8.01 -30.34 9.50
C THR A 66 6.56 -29.92 9.76
N GLU A 67 6.26 -29.48 10.99
CA GLU A 67 4.90 -29.06 11.35
C GLU A 67 4.46 -27.78 10.63
N ILE A 68 5.38 -26.83 10.43
CA ILE A 68 5.10 -25.57 9.74
C ILE A 68 4.80 -25.85 8.27
N VAL A 69 5.63 -26.67 7.62
CA VAL A 69 5.41 -27.11 6.24
C VAL A 69 4.07 -27.84 6.11
N ALA A 70 3.76 -28.78 7.02
CA ALA A 70 2.49 -29.49 7.00
C ALA A 70 1.28 -28.55 7.12
N LYS A 71 1.36 -27.51 7.99
CA LYS A 71 0.30 -26.49 8.11
C LYS A 71 0.11 -25.67 6.84
N ILE A 72 1.21 -25.29 6.18
CA ILE A 72 1.16 -24.54 4.90
C ILE A 72 0.55 -25.41 3.81
N VAL A 73 1.00 -26.66 3.65
CA VAL A 73 0.44 -27.58 2.64
C VAL A 73 -1.03 -27.88 2.91
N ALA A 74 -1.41 -28.13 4.17
CA ALA A 74 -2.80 -28.37 4.56
C ALA A 74 -3.74 -27.19 4.22
N ARG A 75 -3.22 -25.95 4.22
CA ARG A 75 -3.97 -24.78 3.79
C ARG A 75 -4.35 -24.85 2.31
N TYR A 76 -3.42 -25.25 1.44
CA TYR A 76 -3.71 -25.45 0.01
C TYR A 76 -4.58 -26.69 -0.20
N GLU A 77 -4.28 -27.80 0.48
CA GLU A 77 -5.07 -29.04 0.38
C GLU A 77 -6.54 -28.80 0.71
N ALA A 78 -6.84 -28.07 1.80
CA ALA A 78 -8.22 -27.76 2.17
C ALA A 78 -8.98 -27.01 1.05
N ILE A 79 -8.31 -26.06 0.37
CA ILE A 79 -8.92 -25.32 -0.74
C ILE A 79 -9.13 -26.24 -1.95
N LEU A 80 -8.14 -27.07 -2.30
CA LEU A 80 -8.21 -28.03 -3.41
C LEU A 80 -9.32 -29.07 -3.20
N ASP A 81 -9.41 -29.63 -1.99
CA ASP A 81 -10.42 -30.63 -1.62
C ASP A 81 -11.84 -30.04 -1.70
N GLU A 82 -12.05 -28.83 -1.14
CA GLU A 82 -13.34 -28.13 -1.22
C GLU A 82 -13.74 -27.79 -2.68
N LEU A 83 -12.76 -27.48 -3.55
CA LEU A 83 -13.00 -27.21 -4.97
C LEU A 83 -13.11 -28.48 -5.82
N THR A 84 -12.83 -29.65 -5.25
CA THR A 84 -12.78 -30.95 -5.94
C THR A 84 -11.76 -30.95 -7.09
N LEU A 85 -10.59 -30.34 -6.86
CA LEU A 85 -9.50 -30.26 -7.83
C LEU A 85 -8.64 -31.53 -7.86
N THR A 86 -7.89 -31.73 -8.95
CA THR A 86 -6.93 -32.84 -9.04
C THR A 86 -5.77 -32.63 -8.08
N LYS A 87 -5.27 -33.73 -7.48
CA LYS A 87 -4.17 -33.69 -6.50
C LYS A 87 -2.78 -33.49 -7.10
N ASP A 88 -2.67 -33.43 -8.44
CA ASP A 88 -1.38 -33.18 -9.11
C ASP A 88 -0.80 -31.83 -8.69
N VAL A 89 -1.64 -30.78 -8.68
CA VAL A 89 -1.24 -29.42 -8.26
C VAL A 89 -0.79 -29.39 -6.79
N LEU A 90 -1.44 -30.16 -5.91
CA LEU A 90 -1.05 -30.26 -4.51
C LEU A 90 0.36 -30.84 -4.36
N THR A 91 0.71 -31.82 -5.20
CA THR A 91 2.05 -32.44 -5.21
C THR A 91 3.12 -31.41 -5.60
N ASP A 92 2.85 -30.61 -6.64
CA ASP A 92 3.75 -29.54 -7.06
C ASP A 92 3.93 -28.47 -5.99
N ILE A 93 2.83 -28.06 -5.33
CA ILE A 93 2.86 -27.10 -4.22
C ILE A 93 3.67 -27.68 -3.04
N GLN A 94 3.43 -28.94 -2.68
CA GLN A 94 4.16 -29.59 -1.60
C GLN A 94 5.67 -29.64 -1.89
N HIS A 95 6.07 -30.03 -3.10
CA HIS A 95 7.46 -30.04 -3.52
C HIS A 95 8.08 -28.64 -3.49
N ALA A 96 7.37 -27.63 -3.99
CA ALA A 96 7.84 -26.24 -4.00
C ALA A 96 8.08 -25.72 -2.57
N ILE A 97 7.15 -25.98 -1.64
CA ILE A 97 7.31 -25.57 -0.23
C ILE A 97 8.46 -26.32 0.44
N GLN A 98 8.60 -27.63 0.21
CA GLN A 98 9.70 -28.43 0.78
C GLN A 98 11.07 -28.01 0.24
N HIS A 99 11.14 -27.61 -1.05
CA HIS A 99 12.37 -27.17 -1.69
C HIS A 99 12.96 -25.91 -1.04
N LEU A 100 12.14 -25.05 -0.41
CA LEU A 100 12.62 -23.84 0.28
C LEU A 100 13.67 -24.15 1.35
N ALA A 101 13.52 -25.25 2.09
CA ALA A 101 14.52 -25.69 3.08
C ALA A 101 15.79 -26.32 2.48
N THR A 102 15.94 -26.34 1.16
CA THR A 102 17.14 -26.79 0.47
C THR A 102 17.97 -25.65 -0.12
N LEU A 103 17.44 -24.42 -0.07
CA LEU A 103 18.13 -23.23 -0.54
C LEU A 103 19.32 -22.88 0.35
N GLU A 104 20.37 -22.31 -0.23
CA GLU A 104 21.57 -21.94 0.53
C GLU A 104 21.26 -20.87 1.58
N LYS A 105 21.72 -21.09 2.83
CA LYS A 105 21.52 -20.16 3.96
C LYS A 105 22.55 -19.05 3.97
N GLU A 106 23.81 -19.42 3.74
CA GLU A 106 24.94 -18.50 3.81
C GLU A 106 25.03 -17.72 2.49
N HIS A 107 25.34 -16.43 2.58
CA HIS A 107 25.52 -15.55 1.41
C HIS A 107 24.30 -15.44 0.47
N ASN A 108 23.09 -15.72 0.96
CA ASN A 108 21.86 -15.62 0.18
C ASN A 108 20.95 -14.48 0.69
N PRO A 109 21.13 -13.24 0.20
CA PRO A 109 20.28 -12.12 0.60
C PRO A 109 18.83 -12.24 0.13
N HIS A 110 18.55 -13.13 -0.84
CA HIS A 110 17.22 -13.36 -1.42
C HIS A 110 16.45 -14.51 -0.75
N LEU A 111 17.01 -15.13 0.29
CA LEU A 111 16.40 -16.31 0.89
C LEU A 111 15.00 -16.02 1.45
N LEU A 112 14.84 -14.90 2.16
CA LEU A 112 13.53 -14.49 2.67
C LEU A 112 12.54 -14.23 1.52
N ASP A 113 13.00 -13.57 0.46
CA ASP A 113 12.19 -13.27 -0.72
C ASP A 113 11.66 -14.53 -1.40
N ALA A 114 12.49 -15.56 -1.53
CA ALA A 114 12.08 -16.86 -2.07
C ALA A 114 11.00 -17.54 -1.20
N PHE A 115 11.12 -17.46 0.14
CA PHE A 115 10.11 -17.99 1.05
C PHE A 115 8.79 -17.23 0.91
N LEU A 116 8.83 -15.90 0.89
CA LEU A 116 7.62 -15.08 0.80
C LEU A 116 6.90 -15.27 -0.55
N ALA A 117 7.64 -15.17 -1.67
CA ALA A 117 7.13 -15.33 -3.03
C ALA A 117 6.42 -16.66 -3.27
N SER A 118 6.82 -17.71 -2.54
CA SER A 118 6.22 -19.05 -2.64
C SER A 118 4.72 -19.06 -2.30
N GLY A 119 4.24 -18.11 -1.49
CA GLY A 119 2.82 -17.97 -1.19
C GLY A 119 2.00 -17.61 -2.44
N GLU A 120 2.38 -16.52 -3.11
CA GLU A 120 1.74 -16.05 -4.35
C GLU A 120 1.92 -17.05 -5.48
N ASP A 121 3.14 -17.58 -5.65
CA ASP A 121 3.49 -18.49 -6.74
C ASP A 121 2.63 -19.75 -6.74
N ASN A 122 2.52 -20.41 -5.59
CA ASN A 122 1.73 -21.62 -5.43
C ASN A 122 0.22 -21.35 -5.52
N ASN A 123 -0.23 -20.19 -5.03
CA ASN A 123 -1.64 -19.83 -5.20
C ASN A 123 -2.01 -19.57 -6.66
N ALA A 124 -1.12 -18.95 -7.45
CA ALA A 124 -1.34 -18.77 -8.88
C ALA A 124 -1.47 -20.10 -9.63
N LYS A 125 -0.68 -21.12 -9.27
CA LYS A 125 -0.81 -22.48 -9.83
C LYS A 125 -2.18 -23.09 -9.50
N LEU A 126 -2.61 -22.99 -8.23
CA LEU A 126 -3.92 -23.46 -7.78
C LEU A 126 -5.05 -22.76 -8.54
N VAL A 127 -5.02 -21.43 -8.61
CA VAL A 127 -6.05 -20.62 -9.30
C VAL A 127 -6.11 -20.95 -10.79
N ALA A 128 -4.96 -21.11 -11.45
CA ALA A 128 -4.91 -21.49 -12.86
C ALA A 128 -5.54 -22.86 -13.11
N ALA A 129 -5.18 -23.87 -12.31
CA ALA A 129 -5.75 -25.21 -12.41
C ALA A 129 -7.25 -25.20 -12.13
N PHE A 130 -7.69 -24.41 -11.15
CA PHE A 130 -9.10 -24.20 -10.86
C PHE A 130 -9.86 -23.62 -12.06
N PHE A 131 -9.33 -22.57 -12.67
CA PHE A 131 -9.93 -21.96 -13.85
C PHE A 131 -10.03 -22.94 -15.03
N GLN A 132 -8.96 -23.71 -15.28
CA GLN A 132 -8.94 -24.75 -16.31
C GLN A 132 -10.00 -25.83 -16.07
N GLN A 133 -10.09 -26.37 -14.84
CA GLN A 133 -11.08 -27.38 -14.49
C GLN A 133 -12.52 -26.86 -14.69
N ARG A 134 -12.73 -25.56 -14.49
CA ARG A 134 -14.03 -24.89 -14.69
C ARG A 134 -14.24 -24.35 -16.12
N GLY A 135 -13.44 -24.82 -17.07
CA GLY A 135 -13.62 -24.63 -18.52
C GLY A 135 -13.07 -23.32 -19.07
N LEU A 136 -12.27 -22.58 -18.33
CA LEU A 136 -11.58 -21.39 -18.85
C LEU A 136 -10.26 -21.78 -19.52
N ASN A 137 -9.96 -21.15 -20.66
CA ASN A 137 -8.64 -21.22 -21.27
C ASN A 137 -7.67 -20.33 -20.48
N ALA A 138 -7.27 -20.80 -19.31
CA ALA A 138 -6.39 -20.10 -18.39
C ALA A 138 -5.08 -20.88 -18.20
N ARG A 139 -3.98 -20.20 -17.92
CA ARG A 139 -2.74 -20.84 -17.51
C ARG A 139 -1.98 -20.02 -16.49
N TYR A 140 -1.23 -20.71 -15.65
CA TYR A 140 -0.21 -20.10 -14.80
C TYR A 140 0.89 -19.49 -15.69
N THR A 141 1.37 -18.31 -15.31
CA THR A 141 2.51 -17.65 -15.95
C THR A 141 3.46 -17.15 -14.87
N ASN A 142 4.68 -17.69 -14.87
CA ASN A 142 5.72 -17.26 -13.93
C ASN A 142 6.14 -15.79 -14.24
N PRO A 143 6.44 -14.96 -13.22
CA PRO A 143 6.91 -13.58 -13.45
C PRO A 143 8.14 -13.49 -14.34
N LEU A 144 9.07 -14.46 -14.29
CA LEU A 144 10.24 -14.53 -15.18
C LEU A 144 9.83 -14.68 -16.64
N ASP A 145 8.91 -15.60 -16.93
CA ASP A 145 8.41 -15.87 -18.28
C ASP A 145 7.61 -14.70 -18.85
N LEU A 146 6.85 -14.01 -18.00
CA LEU A 146 6.16 -12.77 -18.37
C LEU A 146 7.15 -11.62 -18.63
N GLY A 147 8.37 -11.74 -18.10
CA GLY A 147 9.44 -10.78 -18.26
C GLY A 147 9.48 -9.70 -17.19
N ILE A 148 8.95 -9.94 -15.99
CA ILE A 148 9.06 -9.06 -14.81
C ILE A 148 10.48 -9.11 -14.26
N ILE A 149 11.33 -8.19 -14.72
CA ILE A 149 12.72 -8.05 -14.30
C ILE A 149 12.87 -6.83 -13.41
N VAL A 150 13.49 -6.99 -12.24
CA VAL A 150 13.52 -5.99 -11.17
C VAL A 150 14.95 -5.69 -10.70
N SER A 151 15.10 -4.60 -9.95
CA SER A 151 16.36 -4.26 -9.27
C SER A 151 16.72 -5.29 -8.20
N ASP A 152 18.02 -5.40 -7.94
CA ASP A 152 18.59 -6.26 -6.91
C ASP A 152 18.55 -5.56 -5.54
N GLU A 153 17.34 -5.38 -5.02
CA GLU A 153 17.05 -4.79 -3.71
C GLU A 153 16.02 -5.66 -2.98
N PRO A 154 16.43 -6.73 -2.27
CA PRO A 154 15.52 -7.63 -1.57
C PRO A 154 14.51 -6.91 -0.67
N GLY A 155 13.23 -7.27 -0.79
CA GLY A 155 12.12 -6.61 -0.07
C GLY A 155 11.76 -5.20 -0.52
N ASN A 156 12.47 -4.63 -1.51
CA ASN A 156 12.24 -3.30 -2.05
C ASN A 156 12.49 -3.24 -3.56
N ALA A 157 12.28 -4.36 -4.26
CA ALA A 157 12.58 -4.46 -5.68
C ALA A 157 11.82 -3.41 -6.49
N ARG A 158 12.42 -2.91 -7.56
CA ARG A 158 11.79 -1.94 -8.48
C ARG A 158 11.83 -2.47 -9.91
N ILE A 159 10.72 -2.32 -10.62
CA ILE A 159 10.63 -2.76 -12.02
C ILE A 159 11.68 -2.05 -12.90
N LEU A 160 12.43 -2.83 -13.69
CA LEU A 160 13.37 -2.26 -14.65
C LEU A 160 12.62 -1.80 -15.91
N PRO A 161 12.98 -0.66 -16.53
CA PRO A 161 12.30 -0.18 -17.73
C PRO A 161 12.28 -1.17 -18.90
N SER A 162 13.30 -2.02 -19.03
CA SER A 162 13.41 -3.07 -20.05
C SER A 162 12.30 -4.13 -19.95
N SER A 163 11.75 -4.32 -18.75
CA SER A 163 10.75 -5.33 -18.43
C SER A 163 9.40 -5.06 -19.12
N LEU A 164 8.98 -3.79 -19.23
CA LEU A 164 7.69 -3.43 -19.83
C LEU A 164 7.58 -3.87 -21.29
N ASN A 165 8.68 -3.81 -22.06
CA ASN A 165 8.69 -4.27 -23.46
C ASN A 165 8.55 -5.79 -23.58
N LYS A 166 9.04 -6.55 -22.60
CA LYS A 166 8.86 -8.01 -22.55
C LYS A 166 7.40 -8.36 -22.24
N ILE A 167 6.83 -7.72 -21.22
CA ILE A 167 5.42 -7.90 -20.83
C ILE A 167 4.48 -7.55 -21.99
N TYR A 168 4.78 -6.50 -22.77
CA TYR A 168 3.97 -6.09 -23.92
C TYR A 168 3.80 -7.18 -24.98
N GLN A 169 4.73 -8.15 -25.08
CA GLN A 169 4.61 -9.27 -26.03
C GLN A 169 3.38 -10.15 -25.75
N PHE A 170 2.84 -10.10 -24.53
CA PHE A 170 1.64 -10.84 -24.14
C PHE A 170 0.34 -10.07 -24.40
N ALA A 171 0.38 -8.79 -24.80
CA ALA A 171 -0.79 -7.92 -24.90
C ALA A 171 -1.89 -8.43 -25.86
N THR A 172 -1.56 -9.32 -26.79
CA THR A 172 -2.49 -9.91 -27.77
C THR A 172 -2.90 -11.35 -27.42
N THR A 173 -2.62 -11.83 -26.22
CA THR A 173 -2.98 -13.20 -25.80
C THR A 173 -4.50 -13.39 -25.76
N GLU A 174 -4.96 -14.55 -26.23
CA GLU A 174 -6.37 -14.96 -26.11
C GLU A 174 -6.65 -15.74 -24.82
N GLU A 175 -5.59 -16.25 -24.17
CA GLU A 175 -5.64 -16.98 -22.91
C GLU A 175 -5.83 -16.04 -21.71
N ILE A 176 -6.31 -16.59 -20.61
CA ILE A 176 -6.29 -15.93 -19.31
C ILE A 176 -4.97 -16.28 -18.62
N LEU A 177 -4.10 -15.29 -18.44
CA LEU A 177 -2.84 -15.47 -17.73
C LEU A 177 -3.04 -15.22 -16.24
N VAL A 178 -2.86 -16.27 -15.44
CA VAL A 178 -2.85 -16.18 -13.98
C VAL A 178 -1.40 -16.00 -13.52
N ILE A 179 -1.13 -14.85 -12.90
CA ILE A 179 0.21 -14.36 -12.60
C ILE A 179 0.32 -14.18 -11.08
N PRO A 180 1.33 -14.76 -10.42
CA PRO A 180 1.56 -14.47 -9.01
C PRO A 180 2.02 -13.02 -8.83
N GLY A 181 1.49 -12.33 -7.82
CA GLY A 181 1.93 -11.00 -7.46
C GLY A 181 3.19 -11.00 -6.59
N PHE A 182 3.52 -9.85 -6.03
CA PHE A 182 4.50 -9.65 -4.94
C PHE A 182 5.99 -9.79 -5.30
N PHE A 183 6.37 -10.49 -6.37
CA PHE A 183 7.78 -10.65 -6.73
C PHE A 183 8.07 -10.55 -8.24
N GLY A 184 9.36 -10.39 -8.54
CA GLY A 184 9.94 -10.50 -9.87
C GLY A 184 11.30 -11.18 -9.80
N PHE A 185 12.07 -11.12 -10.89
CA PHE A 185 13.41 -11.70 -10.96
C PHE A 185 14.47 -10.63 -11.22
N THR A 186 15.61 -10.72 -10.55
CA THR A 186 16.78 -9.90 -10.88
C THR A 186 17.32 -10.27 -12.27
N GLU A 187 18.23 -9.47 -12.81
CA GLU A 187 18.92 -9.82 -14.07
C GLU A 187 19.78 -11.09 -13.96
N THR A 188 20.22 -11.44 -12.74
CA THR A 188 20.96 -12.68 -12.44
C THR A 188 20.07 -13.91 -12.28
N GLY A 189 18.74 -13.71 -12.19
CA GLY A 189 17.76 -14.78 -12.07
C GLY A 189 17.31 -15.10 -10.64
N ASP A 190 17.63 -14.25 -9.68
CA ASP A 190 17.23 -14.41 -8.28
C ASP A 190 15.83 -13.84 -8.04
N ILE A 191 15.06 -14.45 -7.14
CA ILE A 191 13.75 -13.95 -6.75
C ILE A 191 13.93 -12.71 -5.87
N CYS A 192 13.21 -11.65 -6.19
CA CYS A 192 13.26 -10.40 -5.44
C CYS A 192 11.84 -9.88 -5.21
N THR A 193 11.48 -9.58 -3.96
CA THR A 193 10.14 -9.17 -3.59
C THR A 193 9.99 -7.65 -3.60
N PHE A 194 8.79 -7.19 -3.94
CA PHE A 194 8.43 -5.78 -3.87
C PHE A 194 8.21 -5.35 -2.41
N SER A 195 8.19 -4.04 -2.19
CA SER A 195 7.81 -3.44 -0.91
C SER A 195 6.33 -3.70 -0.55
N ARG A 196 5.84 -3.08 0.53
CA ARG A 196 4.45 -3.23 0.98
C ARG A 196 3.45 -2.97 -0.16
N GLY A 197 2.41 -3.81 -0.23
CA GLY A 197 1.47 -3.79 -1.35
C GLY A 197 2.02 -4.43 -2.62
N GLY A 198 3.02 -5.32 -2.52
CA GLY A 198 3.68 -5.89 -3.70
C GLY A 198 2.77 -6.59 -4.71
N SER A 199 1.66 -7.22 -4.30
CA SER A 199 0.69 -7.73 -5.30
C SER A 199 -0.04 -6.61 -6.05
N ASP A 200 -0.29 -5.47 -5.39
CA ASP A 200 -0.86 -4.29 -6.03
C ASP A 200 0.14 -3.66 -7.00
N ILE A 201 1.43 -3.63 -6.62
CA ILE A 201 2.57 -3.26 -7.48
C ILE A 201 2.60 -4.16 -8.73
N SER A 202 2.53 -5.49 -8.57
CA SER A 202 2.51 -6.43 -9.70
C SER A 202 1.32 -6.19 -10.63
N GLY A 203 0.12 -5.99 -10.10
CA GLY A 203 -1.06 -5.65 -10.92
C GLY A 203 -0.86 -4.37 -11.73
N SER A 204 -0.27 -3.35 -11.10
CA SER A 204 0.08 -2.08 -11.73
C SER A 204 1.16 -2.23 -12.82
N ILE A 205 2.20 -3.04 -12.57
CA ILE A 205 3.27 -3.37 -13.54
C ILE A 205 2.69 -4.09 -14.75
N VAL A 206 1.87 -5.13 -14.52
CA VAL A 206 1.25 -5.89 -15.61
C VAL A 206 0.34 -4.98 -16.42
N ALA A 207 -0.49 -4.15 -15.78
CA ALA A 207 -1.36 -3.19 -16.46
C ALA A 207 -0.60 -2.19 -17.32
N ALA A 208 0.50 -1.62 -16.80
CA ALA A 208 1.37 -0.74 -17.54
C ALA A 208 2.07 -1.46 -18.71
N GLY A 209 2.59 -2.67 -18.47
CA GLY A 209 3.35 -3.45 -19.45
C GLY A 209 2.50 -3.90 -20.64
N VAL A 210 1.27 -4.35 -20.40
CA VAL A 210 0.34 -4.74 -21.46
C VAL A 210 -0.42 -3.55 -22.06
N LYS A 211 -0.26 -2.34 -21.50
CA LYS A 211 -1.05 -1.14 -21.85
C LYS A 211 -2.56 -1.40 -21.75
N ALA A 212 -2.98 -1.92 -20.60
CA ALA A 212 -4.38 -2.24 -20.34
C ALA A 212 -5.26 -0.98 -20.38
N ASP A 213 -6.53 -1.14 -20.75
CA ASP A 213 -7.49 -0.03 -20.72
C ASP A 213 -7.84 0.38 -19.29
N ILE A 214 -7.81 -0.58 -18.36
CA ILE A 214 -8.16 -0.40 -16.96
C ILE A 214 -7.51 -1.49 -16.10
N TYR A 215 -7.08 -1.10 -14.91
CA TYR A 215 -6.62 -2.00 -13.86
C TYR A 215 -7.69 -2.11 -12.76
N GLU A 216 -8.34 -3.26 -12.64
CA GLU A 216 -9.30 -3.54 -11.57
C GLU A 216 -8.58 -4.16 -10.37
N ASN A 217 -8.68 -3.54 -9.21
CA ASN A 217 -8.13 -4.04 -7.96
C ASN A 217 -9.26 -4.47 -7.03
N PHE A 218 -9.43 -5.78 -6.87
CA PHE A 218 -10.47 -6.38 -6.06
C PHE A 218 -9.99 -6.61 -4.61
N THR A 219 -10.73 -5.99 -3.70
CA THR A 219 -10.54 -5.97 -2.26
C THR A 219 -11.78 -6.52 -1.56
N ASP A 220 -11.90 -6.31 -0.24
CA ASP A 220 -13.07 -6.64 0.58
C ASP A 220 -13.98 -5.44 0.89
N VAL A 221 -13.73 -4.26 0.29
CA VAL A 221 -14.51 -3.04 0.47
C VAL A 221 -15.11 -2.54 -0.85
N ASP A 222 -16.26 -1.87 -0.77
CA ASP A 222 -17.03 -1.35 -1.93
C ASP A 222 -16.33 -0.18 -2.65
N GLY A 223 -15.18 0.27 -2.16
CA GLY A 223 -14.39 1.34 -2.74
C GLY A 223 -13.67 2.12 -1.64
N ILE A 224 -13.26 3.32 -1.99
CA ILE A 224 -12.64 4.29 -1.10
C ILE A 224 -13.76 5.15 -0.50
N PHE A 225 -13.77 5.29 0.82
CA PHE A 225 -14.74 6.13 1.53
C PHE A 225 -14.20 7.55 1.70
N VAL A 226 -15.09 8.56 1.73
CA VAL A 226 -14.69 9.96 1.94
C VAL A 226 -14.10 10.22 3.33
N ALA A 227 -14.31 9.31 4.28
CA ALA A 227 -13.72 9.31 5.62
C ALA A 227 -13.71 7.87 6.17
N HIS A 228 -12.89 7.61 7.18
CA HIS A 228 -12.70 6.25 7.73
C HIS A 228 -14.01 5.67 8.32
N PRO A 229 -14.47 4.48 7.87
CA PRO A 229 -15.73 3.88 8.31
C PRO A 229 -15.74 3.41 9.77
N GLY A 230 -14.56 3.24 10.39
CA GLY A 230 -14.45 3.01 11.84
C GLY A 230 -14.76 4.25 12.69
N ILE A 231 -14.78 5.46 12.09
CA ILE A 231 -15.00 6.73 12.79
C ILE A 231 -16.34 7.37 12.40
N ILE A 232 -16.70 7.28 11.12
CA ILE A 232 -17.97 7.74 10.58
C ILE A 232 -18.85 6.53 10.27
N HIS A 233 -20.07 6.51 10.82
CA HIS A 233 -21.06 5.50 10.46
C HIS A 233 -21.55 5.74 9.03
N GLU A 234 -21.50 4.69 8.18
CA GLU A 234 -21.92 4.72 6.77
C GLU A 234 -21.39 5.95 5.99
N PRO A 235 -20.06 6.10 5.87
CA PRO A 235 -19.51 7.21 5.12
C PRO A 235 -19.84 7.07 3.64
N LYS A 236 -19.99 8.21 2.94
CA LYS A 236 -20.17 8.22 1.48
C LYS A 236 -18.95 7.57 0.79
N THR A 237 -19.20 6.85 -0.30
CA THR A 237 -18.13 6.33 -1.18
C THR A 237 -17.68 7.39 -2.17
N ILE A 238 -16.36 7.45 -2.39
CA ILE A 238 -15.76 8.25 -3.45
C ILE A 238 -16.00 7.54 -4.77
N LYS A 239 -16.67 8.21 -5.71
CA LYS A 239 -16.94 7.63 -7.04
C LYS A 239 -15.71 7.70 -7.94
N GLU A 240 -15.04 8.85 -7.92
CA GLU A 240 -13.88 9.15 -8.76
C GLU A 240 -12.95 10.10 -8.00
N LEU A 241 -11.65 9.82 -8.02
CA LEU A 241 -10.59 10.69 -7.55
C LEU A 241 -9.36 10.60 -8.46
N THR A 242 -8.45 11.57 -8.35
CA THR A 242 -7.18 11.52 -9.09
C THR A 242 -6.12 10.72 -8.32
N TYR A 243 -5.10 10.25 -9.02
CA TYR A 243 -3.90 9.66 -8.40
C TYR A 243 -3.25 10.58 -7.37
N ARG A 244 -3.30 11.89 -7.60
CA ARG A 244 -2.77 12.87 -6.65
C ARG A 244 -3.60 12.91 -5.38
N GLU A 245 -4.94 13.01 -5.49
CA GLU A 245 -5.82 12.95 -4.33
C GLU A 245 -5.67 11.64 -3.56
N MET A 246 -5.53 10.51 -4.27
CA MET A 246 -5.31 9.21 -3.64
C MET A 246 -4.02 9.20 -2.83
N ARG A 247 -2.93 9.73 -3.39
CA ARG A 247 -1.62 9.81 -2.71
C ARG A 247 -1.72 10.60 -1.40
N GLU A 248 -2.40 11.73 -1.41
CA GLU A 248 -2.60 12.56 -0.23
C GLU A 248 -3.45 11.85 0.84
N LEU A 249 -4.52 11.14 0.44
CA LEU A 249 -5.36 10.37 1.36
C LEU A 249 -4.61 9.16 1.95
N ALA A 250 -3.89 8.41 1.12
CA ALA A 250 -3.13 7.24 1.54
C ALA A 250 -2.03 7.61 2.53
N TYR A 251 -1.37 8.76 2.30
CA TYR A 251 -0.37 9.30 3.22
C TYR A 251 -0.95 9.59 4.62
N ALA A 252 -2.17 10.14 4.70
CA ALA A 252 -2.89 10.34 5.97
C ALA A 252 -3.65 9.09 6.44
N GLY A 253 -3.04 7.90 6.32
CA GLY A 253 -3.54 6.70 7.00
C GLY A 253 -4.70 5.97 6.30
N PHE A 254 -5.02 6.32 5.05
CA PHE A 254 -6.04 5.60 4.29
C PHE A 254 -5.50 4.26 3.73
N ALA A 255 -5.86 3.15 4.39
CA ALA A 255 -5.17 1.85 4.25
C ALA A 255 -5.63 0.91 3.11
N VAL A 256 -6.42 1.35 2.14
CA VAL A 256 -6.94 0.44 1.08
C VAL A 256 -5.86 0.06 0.06
N LEU A 257 -4.92 0.97 -0.23
CA LEU A 257 -3.81 0.72 -1.15
C LEU A 257 -2.55 1.43 -0.68
N HIS A 258 -1.42 0.74 -0.83
CA HIS A 258 -0.12 1.38 -0.69
C HIS A 258 0.07 2.35 -1.86
N ASP A 259 0.46 3.57 -1.55
CA ASP A 259 0.55 4.67 -2.49
C ASP A 259 1.59 4.46 -3.60
N GLU A 260 2.72 3.82 -3.29
CA GLU A 260 3.74 3.43 -4.26
C GLU A 260 3.24 2.34 -5.24
N ALA A 261 2.22 1.56 -4.85
CA ALA A 261 1.75 0.44 -5.65
C ALA A 261 1.15 0.86 -6.99
N LEU A 262 0.59 2.05 -7.05
CA LEU A 262 -0.04 2.58 -8.25
C LEU A 262 0.92 3.32 -9.19
N MET A 263 2.20 3.49 -8.80
CA MET A 263 3.15 4.28 -9.58
C MET A 263 3.32 3.80 -11.04
N PRO A 264 3.42 2.49 -11.35
CA PRO A 264 3.48 2.02 -12.73
C PRO A 264 2.24 2.41 -13.57
N ALA A 265 1.03 2.17 -13.05
CA ALA A 265 -0.23 2.54 -13.69
C ALA A 265 -0.35 4.06 -13.89
N TYR A 266 0.03 4.85 -12.88
CA TYR A 266 0.05 6.32 -12.96
C TYR A 266 0.97 6.80 -14.10
N ARG A 267 2.22 6.30 -14.17
CA ARG A 267 3.17 6.67 -15.23
C ARG A 267 2.69 6.29 -16.63
N ALA A 268 1.96 5.18 -16.73
CA ALA A 268 1.37 4.71 -17.97
C ALA A 268 0.01 5.35 -18.30
N ASN A 269 -0.51 6.24 -17.45
CA ASN A 269 -1.85 6.84 -17.54
C ASN A 269 -2.99 5.80 -17.61
N ILE A 270 -2.81 4.66 -16.96
CA ILE A 270 -3.85 3.61 -16.89
C ILE A 270 -4.81 3.95 -15.74
N PRO A 271 -6.12 3.99 -15.93
CA PRO A 271 -7.06 4.15 -14.82
C PRO A 271 -7.14 2.90 -13.95
N VAL A 272 -7.35 3.09 -12.65
CA VAL A 272 -7.50 2.00 -11.67
C VAL A 272 -8.90 2.04 -11.07
N VAL A 273 -9.52 0.89 -10.85
CA VAL A 273 -10.81 0.82 -10.13
C VAL A 273 -10.68 -0.10 -8.94
N ILE A 274 -11.01 0.41 -7.76
CA ILE A 274 -11.11 -0.37 -6.53
C ILE A 274 -12.49 -1.00 -6.46
N LYS A 275 -12.57 -2.33 -6.43
CA LYS A 275 -13.83 -3.10 -6.40
C LYS A 275 -13.86 -4.04 -5.20
N ASN A 276 -15.05 -4.56 -4.90
CA ASN A 276 -15.28 -5.55 -3.84
C ASN A 276 -15.54 -6.93 -4.42
N THR A 277 -14.76 -7.94 -4.03
CA THR A 277 -15.02 -9.34 -4.42
C THR A 277 -16.35 -9.86 -3.89
N ASN A 278 -16.80 -9.35 -2.75
CA ASN A 278 -18.06 -9.77 -2.12
C ASN A 278 -19.29 -9.01 -2.64
N ASN A 279 -19.08 -7.94 -3.42
CA ASN A 279 -20.14 -7.11 -3.99
C ASN A 279 -19.73 -6.58 -5.38
N PRO A 280 -19.57 -7.48 -6.38
CA PRO A 280 -18.95 -7.15 -7.66
C PRO A 280 -19.74 -6.16 -8.52
N GLU A 281 -21.05 -6.07 -8.30
CA GLU A 281 -21.95 -5.13 -8.97
C GLU A 281 -21.77 -3.68 -8.51
N HIS A 282 -21.17 -3.47 -7.33
CA HIS A 282 -20.86 -2.11 -6.88
C HIS A 282 -19.84 -1.46 -7.84
N PRO A 283 -20.05 -0.20 -8.27
CA PRO A 283 -19.19 0.44 -9.26
C PRO A 283 -17.75 0.64 -8.77
N GLY A 284 -17.54 0.65 -7.46
CA GLY A 284 -16.22 0.86 -6.88
C GLY A 284 -15.83 2.33 -6.83
N THR A 285 -14.53 2.56 -6.76
CA THR A 285 -13.92 3.89 -6.89
C THR A 285 -12.96 3.92 -8.06
N LEU A 286 -13.18 4.84 -8.98
CA LEU A 286 -12.31 5.08 -10.13
C LEU A 286 -11.17 6.06 -9.77
N ILE A 287 -9.94 5.69 -10.08
CA ILE A 287 -8.73 6.49 -9.90
C ILE A 287 -8.17 6.85 -11.28
N THR A 288 -8.10 8.14 -11.59
CA THR A 288 -7.67 8.67 -12.89
C THR A 288 -6.54 9.69 -12.75
N THR A 289 -5.94 10.11 -13.87
CA THR A 289 -4.90 11.15 -13.86
C THR A 289 -5.46 12.56 -13.73
N SER A 290 -6.71 12.75 -14.15
CA SER A 290 -7.46 14.00 -14.03
C SER A 290 -8.95 13.69 -14.02
N ARG A 291 -9.72 14.53 -13.33
CA ARG A 291 -11.18 14.45 -13.30
C ARG A 291 -11.80 15.83 -13.47
N THR A 292 -13.03 15.88 -13.95
CA THR A 292 -13.77 17.15 -13.97
C THR A 292 -14.32 17.41 -12.57
N VAL A 293 -13.78 18.42 -11.89
CA VAL A 293 -14.30 18.87 -10.60
C VAL A 293 -15.71 19.43 -10.81
N LYS A 294 -16.69 18.86 -10.13
CA LYS A 294 -18.08 19.31 -10.18
C LYS A 294 -18.36 20.41 -9.15
N HIS A 295 -18.99 20.04 -8.03
CA HIS A 295 -19.47 20.97 -7.01
C HIS A 295 -18.75 20.83 -5.68
N ASP A 296 -18.42 19.61 -5.27
CA ASP A 296 -17.77 19.36 -3.98
C ASP A 296 -16.26 19.58 -4.10
N PRO A 297 -15.69 20.56 -3.36
CA PRO A 297 -14.27 20.87 -3.47
C PRO A 297 -13.40 19.77 -2.82
N VAL A 298 -13.91 19.14 -1.77
CA VAL A 298 -13.24 18.10 -0.99
C VAL A 298 -13.69 16.72 -1.48
N VAL A 299 -12.73 15.84 -1.77
CA VAL A 299 -12.98 14.45 -2.15
C VAL A 299 -12.91 13.49 -0.96
N GLY A 300 -12.11 13.82 0.06
CA GLY A 300 -12.00 13.01 1.26
C GLY A 300 -11.30 13.70 2.42
N ILE A 301 -11.45 13.10 3.59
CA ILE A 301 -10.81 13.45 4.85
C ILE A 301 -10.11 12.20 5.37
N ALA A 302 -8.84 12.33 5.72
CA ALA A 302 -8.04 11.24 6.25
C ALA A 302 -7.24 11.73 7.45
N SER A 303 -6.84 10.81 8.33
CA SER A 303 -5.96 11.13 9.45
C SER A 303 -5.08 9.95 9.82
N ASP A 304 -3.89 10.27 10.30
CA ASP A 304 -2.95 9.28 10.79
C ASP A 304 -2.30 9.74 12.09
N GLN A 305 -2.02 8.79 12.98
CA GLN A 305 -1.45 9.01 14.32
C GLN A 305 0.06 8.72 14.33
N GLY A 306 0.70 8.91 15.48
CA GLY A 306 2.10 8.55 15.68
C GLY A 306 3.08 9.53 15.06
N PHE A 307 2.78 10.83 15.13
CA PHE A 307 3.68 11.90 14.74
C PHE A 307 4.23 12.64 15.96
N ALA A 308 5.48 13.08 15.83
CA ALA A 308 6.11 14.01 16.75
C ALA A 308 6.52 15.30 16.03
N SER A 309 6.55 16.41 16.77
CA SER A 309 7.04 17.71 16.31
C SER A 309 8.25 18.15 17.11
N ILE A 310 9.36 18.41 16.43
CA ILE A 310 10.54 19.06 17.00
C ILE A 310 10.43 20.55 16.68
N TYR A 311 10.16 21.36 17.69
CA TYR A 311 10.13 22.82 17.56
C TYR A 311 11.48 23.41 17.96
N ILE A 312 12.01 24.27 17.10
CA ILE A 312 13.28 24.96 17.29
C ILE A 312 13.05 26.46 17.05
N SER A 313 13.46 27.29 18.00
CA SER A 313 13.46 28.75 17.86
C SER A 313 14.86 29.30 18.11
N LYS A 314 15.29 30.23 17.27
CA LYS A 314 16.54 30.95 17.41
C LYS A 314 16.40 32.35 16.84
N TYR A 315 16.69 33.36 17.65
CA TYR A 315 16.64 34.75 17.24
C TYR A 315 17.60 35.01 16.07
N LEU A 316 17.09 35.62 15.00
CA LEU A 316 17.81 35.83 13.74
C LEU A 316 18.26 34.53 13.06
N MET A 317 17.52 33.42 13.25
CA MET A 317 17.78 32.13 12.58
C MET A 317 17.93 32.31 11.07
N ASN A 318 17.07 33.13 10.45
CA ASN A 318 17.09 33.39 9.01
C ASN A 318 18.36 34.10 8.49
N ARG A 319 19.18 34.69 9.38
CA ARG A 319 20.48 35.30 9.02
C ARG A 319 21.64 34.31 9.16
N GLU A 320 21.42 33.21 9.85
CA GLU A 320 22.44 32.18 10.05
C GLU A 320 22.52 31.28 8.80
N LEU A 321 23.61 31.42 8.05
CA LEU A 321 23.81 30.64 6.84
C LEU A 321 23.85 29.14 7.16
N GLY A 322 22.97 28.39 6.48
CA GLY A 322 22.95 26.94 6.53
C GLY A 322 22.28 26.32 7.76
N PHE A 323 21.51 27.08 8.55
CA PHE A 323 20.80 26.54 9.72
C PHE A 323 19.95 25.30 9.36
N GLY A 324 19.02 25.45 8.40
CA GLY A 324 18.18 24.34 7.94
C GLY A 324 18.98 23.17 7.36
N ARG A 325 20.08 23.45 6.65
CA ARG A 325 20.97 22.39 6.12
C ARG A 325 21.61 21.58 7.26
N ARG A 326 22.12 22.24 8.30
CA ARG A 326 22.71 21.57 9.47
C ARG A 326 21.67 20.76 10.22
N LEU A 327 20.47 21.32 10.43
CA LEU A 327 19.34 20.60 11.02
C LEU A 327 19.03 19.31 10.27
N LEU A 328 18.85 19.38 8.95
CA LEU A 328 18.54 18.21 8.13
C LEU A 328 19.70 17.21 8.07
N GLN A 329 20.95 17.70 8.12
CA GLN A 329 22.14 16.84 8.20
C GLN A 329 22.18 16.05 9.52
N ILE A 330 21.83 16.67 10.65
CA ILE A 330 21.76 15.97 11.95
C ILE A 330 20.71 14.85 11.90
N LEU A 331 19.54 15.11 11.29
CA LEU A 331 18.50 14.09 11.10
C LEU A 331 19.02 12.93 10.23
N GLU A 332 19.62 13.24 9.08
CA GLU A 332 20.18 12.24 8.16
C GLU A 332 21.23 11.34 8.84
N GLU A 333 22.17 11.93 9.58
CA GLU A 333 23.23 11.19 10.28
C GLU A 333 22.70 10.29 11.41
N LEU A 334 21.51 10.61 11.95
CA LEU A 334 20.79 9.77 12.92
C LEU A 334 19.84 8.77 12.25
N GLY A 335 19.79 8.73 10.91
CA GLY A 335 18.89 7.86 10.17
C GLY A 335 17.41 8.27 10.27
N LEU A 336 17.14 9.53 10.59
CA LEU A 336 15.79 10.08 10.72
C LEU A 336 15.32 10.69 9.39
N SER A 337 14.13 10.27 8.96
CA SER A 337 13.38 10.94 7.91
C SER A 337 12.37 11.92 8.50
N TYR A 338 11.98 12.94 7.74
CA TYR A 338 10.96 13.90 8.14
C TYR A 338 9.90 14.05 7.04
N GLU A 339 8.73 14.53 7.46
CA GLU A 339 7.54 14.63 6.62
C GLU A 339 7.23 16.08 6.26
N HIS A 340 7.26 16.98 7.26
CA HIS A 340 6.97 18.39 7.08
C HIS A 340 7.95 19.26 7.85
N MET A 341 8.25 20.43 7.28
CA MET A 341 9.14 21.41 7.88
C MET A 341 8.57 22.84 7.73
N PRO A 342 7.46 23.19 8.42
CA PRO A 342 6.99 24.57 8.43
C PRO A 342 8.01 25.45 9.16
N SER A 343 8.21 26.67 8.65
CA SER A 343 9.14 27.65 9.22
C SER A 343 8.50 29.02 9.30
N GLY A 344 8.74 29.70 10.42
CA GLY A 344 8.54 31.13 10.58
C GLY A 344 9.78 31.93 10.18
N ILE A 345 10.00 33.06 10.87
CA ILE A 345 11.17 33.91 10.66
C ILE A 345 12.35 33.41 11.49
N ASP A 346 12.09 33.13 12.77
CA ASP A 346 13.09 32.75 13.78
C ASP A 346 12.84 31.32 14.31
N ASP A 347 11.85 30.63 13.75
CA ASP A 347 11.38 29.33 14.21
C ASP A 347 11.22 28.34 13.06
N ILE A 348 11.44 27.06 13.37
CA ILE A 348 11.24 25.95 12.46
C ILE A 348 10.71 24.75 13.24
N SER A 349 9.75 24.03 12.66
CA SER A 349 9.31 22.75 13.19
C SER A 349 9.64 21.62 12.24
N ILE A 350 10.02 20.46 12.77
CA ILE A 350 10.20 19.23 12.02
C ILE A 350 9.13 18.24 12.48
N ILE A 351 8.26 17.82 11.56
CA ILE A 351 7.28 16.77 11.79
C ILE A 351 7.84 15.45 11.25
N LEU A 352 7.80 14.41 12.06
CA LEU A 352 8.29 13.09 11.69
C LEU A 352 7.51 11.99 12.40
N ARG A 353 7.69 10.74 11.96
CA ARG A 353 7.09 9.56 12.61
C ARG A 353 7.70 9.34 13.99
N GLU A 354 6.86 9.35 15.02
CA GLU A 354 7.25 9.18 16.43
C GLU A 354 7.99 7.86 16.67
N GLY A 355 7.63 6.80 15.94
CA GLY A 355 8.31 5.50 16.01
C GLY A 355 9.80 5.52 15.62
N GLN A 356 10.29 6.59 14.98
CA GLN A 356 11.73 6.78 14.72
C GLN A 356 12.49 7.32 15.95
N LEU A 357 11.79 7.89 16.94
CA LEU A 357 12.37 8.48 18.14
C LEU A 357 12.40 7.47 19.29
N THR A 358 13.38 6.56 19.25
CA THR A 358 13.68 5.79 20.48
C THR A 358 14.23 6.73 21.55
N ILE A 359 14.18 6.31 22.82
CA ILE A 359 14.69 7.11 23.95
C ILE A 359 16.15 7.53 23.71
N GLU A 360 16.96 6.64 23.14
CA GLU A 360 18.36 6.87 22.81
C GLU A 360 18.53 7.87 21.67
N ILE A 361 17.79 7.68 20.56
CA ILE A 361 17.86 8.56 19.39
C ILE A 361 17.37 9.96 19.74
N GLU A 362 16.27 10.08 20.48
CA GLU A 362 15.70 11.36 20.88
C GLU A 362 16.67 12.15 21.76
N LYS A 363 17.32 11.48 22.73
CA LYS A 363 18.31 12.11 23.60
C LYS A 363 19.53 12.59 22.82
N GLU A 364 20.04 11.77 21.90
CA GLU A 364 21.17 12.14 21.05
C GLU A 364 20.81 13.31 20.13
N LEU A 365 19.62 13.25 19.50
CA LEU A 365 19.10 14.31 18.65
C LEU A 365 19.04 15.64 19.41
N MET A 366 18.41 15.67 20.59
CA MET A 366 18.32 16.88 21.42
C MET A 366 19.71 17.44 21.74
N THR A 367 20.65 16.57 22.13
CA THR A 367 22.02 16.97 22.46
C THR A 367 22.73 17.59 21.25
N ARG A 368 22.63 16.98 20.07
CA ARG A 368 23.24 17.48 18.84
C ARG A 368 22.61 18.79 18.38
N LEU A 369 21.28 18.91 18.43
CA LEU A 369 20.58 20.14 18.09
C LEU A 369 21.00 21.29 19.02
N GLU A 370 21.10 21.05 20.33
CA GLU A 370 21.56 22.06 21.30
C GLU A 370 23.00 22.51 21.02
N GLN A 371 23.91 21.58 20.74
CA GLN A 371 25.34 21.88 20.57
C GLN A 371 25.68 22.47 19.19
N GLU A 372 25.05 21.99 18.13
CA GLU A 372 25.41 22.36 16.76
C GLU A 372 24.58 23.52 16.22
N LEU A 373 23.37 23.72 16.73
CA LEU A 373 22.47 24.79 16.29
C LEU A 373 22.28 25.89 17.33
N GLU A 374 22.64 25.67 18.60
CA GLU A 374 22.54 26.64 19.70
C GLU A 374 21.18 27.40 19.70
N PRO A 375 20.04 26.69 19.77
CA PRO A 375 18.72 27.31 19.74
C PRO A 375 18.40 28.02 21.06
N ASP A 376 17.55 29.05 21.01
CA ASP A 376 16.99 29.71 22.20
C ASP A 376 15.90 28.86 22.86
N GLU A 377 15.14 28.11 22.05
CA GLU A 377 14.13 27.16 22.51
C GLU A 377 14.19 25.89 21.67
N LEU A 378 14.13 24.74 22.34
CA LEU A 378 14.06 23.42 21.72
C LEU A 378 13.05 22.57 22.48
N ARG A 379 12.05 22.00 21.78
CA ARG A 379 11.02 21.16 22.39
C ARG A 379 10.55 20.07 21.44
N ILE A 380 10.42 18.85 21.94
CA ILE A 380 9.76 17.75 21.24
C ILE A 380 8.35 17.55 21.80
N THR A 381 7.37 17.41 20.90
CA THR A 381 5.96 17.16 21.23
C THR A 381 5.52 15.87 20.57
N HIS A 382 5.22 14.85 21.38
CA HIS A 382 4.74 13.53 20.96
C HIS A 382 3.21 13.43 20.96
N GLY A 383 2.67 12.39 20.33
CA GLY A 383 1.23 12.10 20.30
C GLY A 383 0.44 13.11 19.45
N LEU A 384 0.95 13.40 18.25
CA LEU A 384 0.27 14.20 17.25
C LEU A 384 -0.37 13.31 16.18
N SER A 385 -1.51 13.77 15.68
CA SER A 385 -2.19 13.21 14.51
C SER A 385 -2.23 14.23 13.39
N MET A 386 -1.93 13.78 12.17
CA MET A 386 -2.01 14.57 10.95
C MET A 386 -3.39 14.37 10.32
N LEU A 387 -4.22 15.39 10.40
CA LEU A 387 -5.55 15.43 9.78
C LEU A 387 -5.48 16.14 8.44
N MET A 388 -5.95 15.50 7.38
CA MET A 388 -5.91 16.04 6.02
C MET A 388 -7.30 16.19 5.43
N VAL A 389 -7.53 17.34 4.80
CA VAL A 389 -8.67 17.61 3.91
C VAL A 389 -8.12 17.63 2.49
N VAL A 390 -8.62 16.74 1.64
CA VAL A 390 -8.07 16.50 0.30
C VAL A 390 -9.13 16.72 -0.77
N GLY A 391 -8.76 17.39 -1.86
CA GLY A 391 -9.56 17.49 -3.07
C GLY A 391 -8.96 18.45 -4.11
N GLU A 392 -8.90 18.04 -5.37
CA GLU A 392 -8.49 18.92 -6.48
C GLU A 392 -9.44 20.09 -6.66
N GLY A 393 -10.69 19.96 -6.23
CA GLY A 393 -11.66 21.05 -6.25
C GLY A 393 -11.39 22.15 -5.23
N MET A 394 -10.42 21.97 -4.33
CA MET A 394 -9.94 22.99 -3.40
C MET A 394 -9.03 24.01 -4.09
N ARG A 395 -8.40 23.65 -5.21
CA ARG A 395 -7.48 24.52 -5.94
C ARG A 395 -8.20 25.79 -6.39
N GLN A 396 -7.66 26.96 -6.01
CA GLN A 396 -8.23 28.29 -6.27
C GLN A 396 -9.64 28.50 -5.69
N ARG A 397 -10.12 27.61 -4.79
CA ARG A 397 -11.42 27.72 -4.15
C ARG A 397 -11.29 28.46 -2.82
N ILE A 398 -11.86 29.65 -2.79
CA ILE A 398 -11.96 30.44 -1.55
C ILE A 398 -12.94 29.74 -0.59
N GLY A 399 -12.58 29.66 0.68
CA GLY A 399 -13.46 29.23 1.77
C GLY A 399 -13.10 27.90 2.41
N VAL A 400 -12.49 26.94 1.69
CA VAL A 400 -12.24 25.58 2.23
C VAL A 400 -11.44 25.59 3.53
N MET A 401 -10.38 26.40 3.60
CA MET A 401 -9.58 26.58 4.80
C MET A 401 -10.36 27.24 5.95
N ALA A 402 -11.17 28.24 5.63
CA ALA A 402 -12.01 28.94 6.60
C ALA A 402 -13.09 28.01 7.17
N ASP A 403 -13.76 27.23 6.31
CA ASP A 403 -14.78 26.26 6.70
C ASP A 403 -14.17 25.14 7.57
N SER A 404 -12.99 24.65 7.18
CA SER A 404 -12.26 23.62 7.94
C SER A 404 -11.89 24.12 9.33
N THR A 405 -11.24 25.28 9.44
CA THR A 405 -10.82 25.85 10.73
C THR A 405 -12.00 26.29 11.58
N ALA A 406 -13.08 26.80 10.99
CA ALA A 406 -14.31 27.12 11.71
C ALA A 406 -14.96 25.87 12.32
N ALA A 407 -15.01 24.75 11.57
CA ALA A 407 -15.54 23.48 12.06
C ALA A 407 -14.71 22.94 13.24
N LEU A 408 -13.38 23.01 13.14
CA LEU A 408 -12.45 22.56 14.19
C LEU A 408 -12.56 23.46 15.44
N ALA A 409 -12.59 24.79 15.26
CA ALA A 409 -12.73 25.76 16.34
C ALA A 409 -14.07 25.64 17.07
N PHE A 410 -15.18 25.48 16.35
CA PHE A 410 -16.52 25.25 16.95
C PHE A 410 -16.53 24.01 17.84
N ASN A 411 -15.76 22.99 17.45
CA ASN A 411 -15.59 21.76 18.20
C ASN A 411 -14.48 21.82 19.26
N LYS A 412 -13.88 22.99 19.51
CA LYS A 412 -12.81 23.21 20.50
C LYS A 412 -11.58 22.32 20.28
N ILE A 413 -11.21 22.11 19.03
CA ILE A 413 -10.02 21.35 18.64
C ILE A 413 -8.88 22.33 18.47
N ASN A 414 -7.75 22.07 19.15
CA ASN A 414 -6.57 22.92 19.04
C ASN A 414 -5.78 22.53 17.79
N LEU A 415 -5.20 23.52 17.10
CA LEU A 415 -4.33 23.28 15.94
C LEU A 415 -2.88 23.54 16.38
N GLU A 416 -2.08 22.49 16.43
CA GLU A 416 -0.65 22.55 16.70
C GLU A 416 0.13 22.99 15.46
N MET A 417 -0.35 22.61 14.28
CA MET A 417 0.26 22.95 13.00
C MET A 417 -0.82 23.12 11.94
N ILE A 418 -0.55 24.02 10.99
CA ILE A 418 -1.29 24.12 9.74
C ILE A 418 -0.28 24.10 8.60
N ASN A 419 -0.53 23.28 7.59
CA ASN A 419 0.27 23.27 6.37
C ASN A 419 -0.65 23.18 5.14
N GLN A 420 -0.47 24.11 4.21
CA GLN A 420 -1.07 24.04 2.88
C GLN A 420 0.06 24.25 1.87
N GLY A 421 0.40 23.17 1.17
CA GLY A 421 1.45 23.20 0.16
C GLY A 421 1.03 23.94 -1.11
N SER A 422 1.99 24.09 -2.03
CA SER A 422 1.80 24.75 -3.33
C SER A 422 0.83 24.02 -4.28
N SER A 423 0.51 22.75 -4.01
CA SER A 423 -0.42 21.97 -4.84
C SER A 423 -1.87 22.41 -4.63
N GLU A 424 -2.20 23.04 -3.49
CA GLU A 424 -3.57 23.38 -3.03
C GLU A 424 -4.56 22.19 -3.05
N VAL A 425 -4.09 20.96 -3.26
CA VAL A 425 -4.93 19.75 -3.31
C VAL A 425 -5.22 19.22 -1.92
N SER A 426 -4.40 19.56 -0.94
CA SER A 426 -4.58 19.16 0.45
C SER A 426 -4.34 20.34 1.40
N ILE A 427 -5.07 20.33 2.51
CA ILE A 427 -4.80 21.12 3.70
C ILE A 427 -4.55 20.13 4.84
N MET A 428 -3.49 20.37 5.60
CA MET A 428 -3.09 19.54 6.72
C MET A 428 -3.17 20.31 8.02
N PHE A 429 -3.69 19.63 9.04
CA PHE A 429 -3.79 20.10 10.40
C PHE A 429 -3.09 19.13 11.33
N GLY A 430 -2.09 19.61 12.07
CA GLY A 430 -1.54 18.88 13.20
C GLY A 430 -2.38 19.10 14.43
N ILE A 431 -2.88 18.03 15.02
CA ILE A 431 -3.72 18.04 16.22
C ILE A 431 -3.23 17.01 17.23
N ARG A 432 -3.70 17.09 18.48
CA ARG A 432 -3.46 16.04 19.47
C ARG A 432 -4.26 14.78 19.10
N GLU A 433 -3.67 13.60 19.28
CA GLU A 433 -4.30 12.32 18.93
C GLU A 433 -5.66 12.09 19.59
N ASP A 434 -5.85 12.56 20.83
CA ASP A 434 -7.11 12.44 21.57
C ASP A 434 -8.26 13.26 20.96
N GLN A 435 -7.96 14.18 20.04
CA GLN A 435 -8.93 15.00 19.33
C GLN A 435 -9.28 14.48 17.92
N GLU A 436 -8.55 13.49 17.41
CA GLU A 436 -8.63 13.02 16.03
C GLU A 436 -10.05 12.62 15.61
N GLN A 437 -10.69 11.73 16.37
CA GLN A 437 -12.02 11.23 16.03
C GLN A 437 -13.05 12.36 15.93
N LYS A 438 -12.98 13.32 16.85
CA LYS A 438 -13.87 14.49 16.88
C LYS A 438 -13.60 15.42 15.69
N ALA A 439 -12.35 15.57 15.30
CA ALA A 439 -11.92 16.40 14.18
C ALA A 439 -12.44 15.86 12.84
N ILE A 440 -12.29 14.56 12.59
CA ILE A 440 -12.83 13.90 11.39
C ILE A 440 -14.35 14.05 11.36
N GLN A 441 -15.05 13.84 12.48
CA GLN A 441 -16.50 14.00 12.55
C GLN A 441 -16.92 15.45 12.23
N ALA A 442 -16.23 16.46 12.77
CA ALA A 442 -16.52 17.86 12.51
C ALA A 442 -16.35 18.23 11.02
N LEU A 443 -15.24 17.81 10.41
CA LEU A 443 -14.98 18.06 8.99
C LEU A 443 -15.95 17.30 8.09
N TYR A 444 -16.26 16.04 8.44
CA TYR A 444 -17.23 15.24 7.68
C TYR A 444 -18.62 15.88 7.67
N GLN A 445 -19.07 16.39 8.81
CA GLN A 445 -20.34 17.10 8.93
C GLN A 445 -20.38 18.35 8.05
N THR A 446 -19.25 19.05 7.95
CA THR A 446 -19.11 20.30 7.19
C THR A 446 -19.12 20.06 5.69
N PHE A 447 -18.41 19.04 5.20
CA PHE A 447 -18.21 18.83 3.76
C PHE A 447 -19.09 17.77 3.12
N PHE A 448 -19.66 16.83 3.89
CA PHE A 448 -20.31 15.65 3.33
C PHE A 448 -21.74 15.39 3.82
N LYS A 449 -22.27 16.14 4.80
CA LYS A 449 -23.61 15.90 5.37
C LYS A 449 -24.67 16.94 5.04
N SER A 450 -24.35 17.92 4.19
CA SER A 450 -25.30 18.87 3.60
C SER A 450 -26.22 18.24 2.56
#